data_AF-A0A1I5VZ79-F1
#
_entry.id   AF-A0A1I5VZ79-F1
#
_cell.length_a   1.000
_cell.length_b   1.000
_cell.length_c   1.000
_cell.angle_alpha   90.00
_cell.angle_beta   90.00
_cell.angle_gamma   90.00
#
_symmetry.space_group_name_H-M   'P 1'
#
loop_
_entity.id
_entity.type
_entity.pdbx_description
1 polymer ?
#
loop_
_entity_poly.entity_id
_entity_poly.type
_entity_poly.pdbx_seq_one_letter_code
_entity_poly.pdbx_strand_id
1 'polypeptide(L)'
;MSNSTQHPLQHLAQNLLGKAIHELEPEESHVLEQIRQRRPISRDVADASDEQSSFGERLSDKVAAVGGSWTFIICFSLTMLGWMLLNTDVLSHFGMTFDPYPYIFLNLMLSTLAAIQAPIIMMSQNRQATKDRLAARLDFEVNLRAELEIMRLHEKIDQRIQQRLDQILERLPEQRPQD
;
A
#
# COMPACT_ATOMS: atom_id res chain seq x y z
N MET A 1 -44.82 11.58 -18.12
CA MET A 1 -43.59 12.30 -18.50
C MET A 1 -42.98 12.92 -17.24
N SER A 2 -41.91 12.31 -16.71
CA SER A 2 -40.76 13.00 -16.09
C SER A 2 -39.71 11.97 -15.65
N ASN A 3 -38.65 11.86 -16.46
CA ASN A 3 -37.26 11.51 -16.15
C ASN A 3 -36.93 10.38 -15.15
N SER A 4 -36.95 9.12 -15.63
CA SER A 4 -36.33 7.96 -14.96
C SER A 4 -34.85 7.75 -15.32
N THR A 5 -34.18 8.77 -15.85
CA THR A 5 -32.75 8.77 -16.22
C THR A 5 -31.89 9.50 -15.19
N GLN A 6 -32.27 9.47 -13.91
CA GLN A 6 -31.46 10.04 -12.83
C GLN A 6 -30.38 9.04 -12.39
N HIS A 7 -29.21 9.23 -13.00
CA HIS A 7 -27.88 8.74 -12.63
C HIS A 7 -27.79 7.59 -11.61
N PRO A 8 -27.56 6.33 -12.07
CA PRO A 8 -27.24 5.20 -11.20
C PRO A 8 -26.11 5.48 -10.20
N LEU A 9 -25.18 6.37 -10.57
CA LEU A 9 -24.07 6.82 -9.72
C LEU A 9 -24.57 7.61 -8.50
N GLN A 10 -25.67 8.36 -8.63
CA GLN A 10 -26.23 9.19 -7.57
C GLN A 10 -26.86 8.36 -6.46
N HIS A 11 -27.62 7.34 -6.82
CA HIS A 11 -28.10 6.35 -5.86
C HIS A 11 -26.95 5.53 -5.23
N LEU A 12 -25.89 5.23 -6.00
CA LEU A 12 -24.75 4.47 -5.50
C LEU A 12 -23.93 5.27 -4.48
N ALA A 13 -23.64 6.54 -4.78
CA ALA A 13 -22.96 7.46 -3.88
C ALA A 13 -23.74 7.67 -2.57
N GLN A 14 -25.05 7.87 -2.68
CA GLN A 14 -25.89 8.18 -1.53
C GLN A 14 -26.15 6.97 -0.62
N ASN A 15 -26.20 5.75 -1.18
CA ASN A 15 -26.35 4.53 -0.38
C ASN A 15 -25.04 4.05 0.26
N LEU A 16 -23.87 4.30 -0.36
CA LEU A 16 -22.58 3.79 0.13
C LEU A 16 -21.83 4.78 1.02
N LEU A 17 -21.78 6.05 0.62
CA LEU A 17 -21.03 7.08 1.32
C LEU A 17 -21.95 8.03 2.13
N GLY A 18 -23.27 7.93 1.94
CA GLY A 18 -24.21 8.90 2.48
C GLY A 18 -24.08 10.31 1.86
N LYS A 19 -23.24 10.46 0.82
CA LYS A 19 -22.90 11.73 0.18
C LYS A 19 -23.56 11.83 -1.19
N ALA A 20 -23.93 13.05 -1.58
CA ALA A 20 -24.42 13.29 -2.93
C ALA A 20 -23.27 13.31 -3.95
N ILE A 21 -23.54 13.05 -5.26
CA ILE A 21 -22.52 13.01 -6.34
C ILE A 21 -21.59 14.24 -6.38
N HIS A 22 -22.08 15.38 -5.93
CA HIS A 22 -21.34 16.65 -5.91
C HIS A 22 -20.46 16.85 -4.66
N GLU A 23 -20.56 15.98 -3.66
CA GLU A 23 -19.77 16.00 -2.42
C GLU A 23 -18.66 14.95 -2.40
N LEU A 24 -18.54 14.14 -3.47
CA LEU A 24 -17.47 13.15 -3.54
C LEU A 24 -16.13 13.81 -3.79
N GLU A 25 -15.12 13.31 -3.09
CA GLU A 25 -13.75 13.62 -3.44
C GLU A 25 -13.41 13.09 -4.84
N PRO A 26 -12.44 13.71 -5.53
CA PRO A 26 -11.99 13.28 -6.85
C PRO A 26 -11.63 11.78 -6.88
N GLU A 27 -11.12 11.25 -5.78
CA GLU A 27 -10.73 9.85 -5.66
C GLU A 27 -11.94 8.90 -5.60
N GLU A 28 -12.98 9.27 -4.87
CA GLU A 28 -14.20 8.44 -4.70
C GLU A 28 -14.98 8.36 -6.03
N SER A 29 -15.04 9.48 -6.78
CA SER A 29 -15.69 9.53 -8.09
C SER A 29 -14.97 8.67 -9.15
N HIS A 30 -13.65 8.64 -9.13
CA HIS A 30 -12.83 7.85 -10.05
C HIS A 30 -13.02 6.35 -9.82
N VAL A 31 -13.13 5.91 -8.56
CA VAL A 31 -13.40 4.51 -8.20
C VAL A 31 -14.79 4.07 -8.69
N LEU A 32 -15.82 4.90 -8.50
CA LEU A 32 -17.17 4.62 -8.99
C LEU A 32 -17.22 4.48 -10.52
N GLU A 33 -16.45 5.30 -11.24
CA GLU A 33 -16.35 5.24 -12.69
C GLU A 33 -15.55 4.02 -13.17
N GLN A 34 -14.49 3.64 -12.46
CA GLN A 34 -13.71 2.43 -12.71
C GLN A 34 -14.51 1.14 -12.49
N ILE A 35 -15.34 1.10 -11.44
CA ILE A 35 -16.28 0.00 -11.17
C ILE A 35 -17.28 -0.16 -12.32
N ARG A 36 -17.78 0.95 -12.89
CA ARG A 36 -18.65 0.94 -14.08
C ARG A 36 -17.96 0.29 -15.28
N GLN A 37 -16.66 0.48 -15.44
CA GLN A 37 -15.90 0.00 -16.60
C GLN A 37 -15.44 -1.47 -16.50
N ARG A 38 -15.70 -2.17 -15.38
CA ARG A 38 -15.30 -3.58 -15.16
C ARG A 38 -13.82 -3.88 -15.49
N ARG A 39 -12.91 -2.90 -15.39
CA ARG A 39 -11.49 -3.14 -15.65
C ARG A 39 -10.84 -3.85 -14.45
N PRO A 40 -10.01 -4.87 -14.68
CA PRO A 40 -9.23 -5.50 -13.61
C PRO A 40 -8.06 -4.58 -13.23
N ILE A 41 -8.26 -3.75 -12.20
CA ILE A 41 -7.29 -2.73 -11.77
C ILE A 41 -6.10 -3.33 -11.01
N SER A 42 -6.30 -4.47 -10.34
CA SER A 42 -5.32 -5.00 -9.39
C SER A 42 -4.03 -5.53 -10.04
N ARG A 43 -4.05 -5.91 -11.33
CA ARG A 43 -2.91 -6.57 -11.99
C ARG A 43 -2.05 -5.63 -12.84
N ASP A 44 -2.61 -4.52 -13.31
CA ASP A 44 -1.93 -3.62 -14.26
C ASP A 44 -0.95 -2.66 -13.56
N VAL A 45 -1.21 -2.30 -12.30
CA VAL A 45 -0.41 -1.27 -11.60
C VAL A 45 0.87 -1.84 -10.96
N ALA A 46 0.86 -3.10 -10.54
CA ALA A 46 2.04 -3.76 -9.97
C ALA A 46 3.09 -4.08 -11.05
N ASP A 47 2.68 -4.54 -12.24
CA ASP A 47 3.60 -4.79 -13.36
C ASP A 47 4.16 -3.48 -13.95
N ALA A 48 3.34 -2.42 -14.05
CA ALA A 48 3.77 -1.15 -14.62
C ALA A 48 4.81 -0.38 -13.78
N SER A 49 4.89 -0.64 -12.47
CA SER A 49 5.80 0.07 -11.57
C SER A 49 7.17 -0.60 -11.42
N ASP A 50 7.28 -1.90 -11.67
CA ASP A 50 8.58 -2.61 -11.65
C ASP A 50 9.36 -2.45 -12.97
N GLU A 51 8.70 -2.23 -14.12
CA GLU A 51 9.36 -2.08 -15.43
C GLU A 51 10.16 -0.77 -15.60
N GLN A 52 9.93 0.25 -14.78
CA GLN A 52 10.55 1.58 -14.93
C GLN A 52 11.66 1.89 -13.93
N SER A 53 12.06 0.94 -13.07
CA SER A 53 13.04 1.26 -12.03
C SER A 53 14.45 1.51 -12.59
N SER A 54 14.94 2.73 -12.36
CA SER A 54 16.27 3.17 -12.80
C SER A 54 17.38 2.41 -12.06
N PHE A 55 18.57 2.29 -12.67
CA PHE A 55 19.74 1.66 -12.06
C PHE A 55 20.07 2.24 -10.66
N GLY A 56 19.87 3.55 -10.46
CA GLY A 56 20.11 4.21 -9.18
C GLY A 56 19.12 3.81 -8.08
N GLU A 57 17.88 3.54 -8.43
CA GLU A 57 16.86 3.06 -7.49
C GLU A 57 17.16 1.63 -7.06
N ARG A 58 17.48 0.74 -8.02
CA ARG A 58 17.86 -0.64 -7.72
C ARG A 58 19.11 -0.74 -6.84
N LEU A 59 20.07 0.17 -7.02
CA LEU A 59 21.26 0.24 -6.18
C LEU A 59 20.93 0.74 -4.76
N SER A 60 20.11 1.79 -4.65
CA SER A 60 19.68 2.34 -3.36
C SER A 60 18.94 1.30 -2.52
N ASP A 61 18.11 0.46 -3.15
CA ASP A 61 17.32 -0.58 -2.50
C ASP A 61 18.19 -1.68 -1.93
N LYS A 62 19.20 -2.09 -2.71
CA LYS A 62 20.21 -3.04 -2.25
C LYS A 62 21.03 -2.47 -1.11
N VAL A 63 21.45 -1.20 -1.19
CA VAL A 63 22.23 -0.54 -0.14
C VAL A 63 21.40 -0.39 1.14
N ALA A 64 20.12 -0.01 1.04
CA ALA A 64 19.21 0.07 2.18
C ALA A 64 18.96 -1.30 2.82
N ALA A 65 18.74 -2.34 2.00
CA ALA A 65 18.52 -3.71 2.49
C ALA A 65 19.78 -4.30 3.15
N VAL A 66 20.97 -4.04 2.61
CA VAL A 66 22.24 -4.50 3.18
C VAL A 66 22.59 -3.72 4.45
N GLY A 67 22.39 -2.40 4.45
CA GLY A 67 22.65 -1.53 5.61
C GLY A 67 21.72 -1.79 6.79
N GLY A 68 20.51 -2.31 6.55
CA GLY A 68 19.54 -2.67 7.60
C GLY A 68 19.74 -4.05 8.23
N SER A 69 20.70 -4.86 7.77
CA SER A 69 20.93 -6.21 8.29
C SER A 69 21.77 -6.21 9.56
N TRP A 70 21.33 -6.95 10.58
CA TRP A 70 22.10 -7.19 11.80
C TRP A 70 23.49 -7.77 11.54
N THR A 71 23.66 -8.56 10.48
CA THR A 71 24.96 -9.13 10.09
C THR A 71 25.93 -8.05 9.59
N PHE A 72 25.42 -7.06 8.86
CA PHE A 72 26.23 -5.93 8.38
C PHE A 72 26.73 -5.08 9.55
N ILE A 73 25.85 -4.78 10.51
CA ILE A 73 26.21 -3.99 11.71
C ILE A 73 27.35 -4.69 12.47
N ILE A 74 27.24 -5.99 12.73
CA ILE A 74 28.27 -6.74 13.46
C ILE A 74 29.61 -6.77 12.69
N CYS A 75 29.59 -7.06 11.38
CA CYS A 75 30.80 -7.09 10.56
C CYS A 75 31.48 -5.71 10.48
N PHE A 76 30.68 -4.65 10.36
CA PHE A 76 31.15 -3.27 10.32
C PHE A 76 31.79 -2.87 11.66
N SER A 77 31.15 -3.18 12.79
CA SER A 77 31.70 -2.95 14.13
C SER A 77 33.02 -3.70 14.35
N LEU A 78 33.11 -4.97 13.92
CA LEU A 78 34.36 -5.75 14.01
C LEU A 78 35.48 -5.14 13.17
N THR A 79 35.16 -4.65 11.97
CA THR A 79 36.13 -3.97 11.09
C THR A 79 36.64 -2.68 11.73
N MET A 80 35.74 -1.90 12.34
CA MET A 80 36.09 -0.69 13.09
C MET A 80 37.03 -1.00 14.27
N LEU A 81 36.69 -1.99 15.09
CA LEU A 81 37.52 -2.42 16.20
C LEU A 81 38.88 -2.95 15.73
N GLY A 82 38.90 -3.72 14.63
CA GLY A 82 40.12 -4.18 13.99
C GLY A 82 41.02 -3.02 13.55
N TRP A 83 40.45 -1.97 12.95
CA TRP A 83 41.19 -0.78 12.54
C TRP A 83 41.79 -0.01 13.72
N MET A 84 41.02 0.14 14.81
CA MET A 84 41.47 0.77 16.05
C MET A 84 42.62 -0.01 16.71
N LEU A 85 42.48 -1.34 16.80
CA LEU A 85 43.52 -2.22 17.36
C LEU A 85 44.79 -2.20 16.49
N LEU A 86 44.66 -2.24 15.17
CA LEU A 86 45.81 -2.19 14.26
C LEU A 86 46.56 -0.86 14.39
N ASN A 87 45.87 0.28 14.40
CA ASN A 87 46.53 1.59 14.51
C ASN A 87 47.14 1.84 15.89
N THR A 88 46.49 1.38 16.97
CA THR A 88 46.94 1.65 18.35
C THR A 88 47.96 0.65 18.87
N ASP A 89 47.80 -0.64 18.60
CA ASP A 89 48.63 -1.69 19.17
C ASP A 89 49.75 -2.08 18.20
N VAL A 90 49.43 -2.32 16.92
CA VAL A 90 50.41 -2.81 15.93
C VAL A 90 51.27 -1.68 15.38
N LEU A 91 50.66 -0.61 14.90
CA LEU A 91 51.37 0.46 14.20
C LEU A 91 52.20 1.33 15.17
N SER A 92 51.63 1.63 16.34
CA SER A 92 52.33 2.30 17.45
C SER A 92 53.60 1.54 17.89
N HIS A 93 53.53 0.20 17.94
CA HIS A 93 54.68 -0.64 18.31
C HIS A 93 55.78 -0.67 17.22
N PHE A 94 55.40 -0.45 15.95
CA PHE A 94 56.32 -0.35 14.81
C PHE A 94 56.80 1.10 14.51
N GLY A 95 56.39 2.08 15.33
CA GLY A 95 56.82 3.48 15.19
C GLY A 95 56.20 4.25 14.02
N MET A 96 55.16 3.72 13.39
CA MET A 96 54.37 4.41 12.37
C MET A 96 52.95 4.63 12.88
N THR A 97 52.45 5.86 12.88
CA THR A 97 51.08 6.15 13.34
C THR A 97 50.29 6.83 12.24
N PHE A 98 49.47 6.05 11.53
CA PHE A 98 48.68 6.54 10.39
C PHE A 98 47.41 7.28 10.87
N ASP A 99 46.71 6.74 11.88
CA ASP A 99 45.55 7.38 12.51
C ASP A 99 45.62 7.24 14.05
N PRO A 100 46.39 8.10 14.75
CA PRO A 100 46.50 8.08 16.21
C PRO A 100 45.15 8.39 16.87
N TYR A 101 44.95 7.89 18.09
CA TYR A 101 43.84 8.35 18.95
C TYR A 101 43.86 9.89 19.02
N PRO A 102 42.78 10.60 18.65
CA PRO A 102 41.35 10.21 18.67
C PRO A 102 40.74 9.72 17.33
N TYR A 103 41.52 9.18 16.38
CA TYR A 103 41.09 8.60 15.10
C TYR A 103 40.34 9.56 14.16
N ILE A 104 41.00 10.65 13.78
CA ILE A 104 40.40 11.74 12.98
C ILE A 104 40.02 11.25 11.58
N PHE A 105 40.83 10.37 10.98
CA PHE A 105 40.54 9.85 9.65
C PHE A 105 39.30 8.94 9.65
N LEU A 106 39.23 8.03 10.63
CA LEU A 106 38.07 7.16 10.80
C LEU A 106 36.79 7.97 11.06
N ASN A 107 36.87 9.01 11.90
CA ASN A 107 35.75 9.90 12.17
C ASN A 107 35.25 10.61 10.89
N LEU A 108 36.16 11.14 10.09
CA LEU A 108 35.82 11.80 8.82
C LEU A 108 35.13 10.84 7.84
N MET A 109 35.64 9.60 7.75
CA MET A 109 35.07 8.57 6.90
C MET A 109 33.65 8.19 7.34
N LEU A 110 33.45 7.98 8.65
CA LEU A 110 32.12 7.68 9.21
C LEU A 110 31.14 8.83 9.00
N SER A 111 31.59 10.07 9.19
CA SER A 111 30.74 11.26 8.99
C SER A 111 30.26 11.38 7.55
N THR A 112 31.14 11.12 6.58
CA THR A 112 30.81 11.15 5.16
C THR A 112 29.89 9.98 4.78
N LEU A 113 30.14 8.78 5.34
CA LEU A 113 29.29 7.62 5.15
C LEU A 113 27.85 7.89 5.64
N ALA A 114 27.71 8.44 6.85
CA ALA A 114 26.42 8.80 7.42
C ALA A 114 25.69 9.88 6.60
N ALA A 115 26.42 10.88 6.11
CA ALA A 115 25.87 11.96 5.27
C ALA A 115 25.28 11.43 3.96
N ILE A 116 25.90 10.41 3.35
CA ILE A 116 25.38 9.75 2.14
C ILE A 116 24.25 8.77 2.48
N GLN A 117 24.28 8.13 3.65
CA GLN A 117 23.24 7.18 4.08
C GLN A 117 21.89 7.85 4.28
N ALA A 118 21.83 9.03 4.90
CA ALA A 118 20.57 9.72 5.19
C ALA A 118 19.67 9.93 3.95
N PRO A 119 20.13 10.50 2.81
CA PRO A 119 19.31 10.65 1.62
C PRO A 119 18.97 9.32 0.95
N ILE A 120 19.85 8.31 0.97
CA ILE A 120 19.55 6.97 0.43
C ILE A 120 18.39 6.33 1.22
N ILE A 121 18.45 6.41 2.56
CA ILE A 121 17.38 5.94 3.44
C ILE A 121 16.09 6.71 3.14
N MET A 122 16.15 8.04 3.01
CA MET A 122 14.99 8.87 2.70
C MET A 122 14.39 8.54 1.32
N MET A 123 15.21 8.30 0.30
CA MET A 123 14.76 7.87 -1.03
C MET A 123 14.07 6.50 -0.96
N SER A 124 14.66 5.55 -0.23
CA SER A 124 14.06 4.23 -0.03
C SER A 124 12.74 4.30 0.73
N GLN A 125 12.66 5.13 1.77
CA GLN A 125 11.44 5.39 2.53
C GLN A 125 10.36 6.05 1.67
N ASN A 126 10.71 7.06 0.87
CA ASN A 126 9.77 7.76 0.00
C ASN A 126 9.17 6.80 -1.04
N ARG A 127 9.99 5.90 -1.61
CA ARG A 127 9.51 4.88 -2.54
C ARG A 127 8.61 3.86 -1.85
N GLN A 128 8.97 3.39 -0.66
CA GLN A 128 8.14 2.46 0.12
C GLN A 128 6.79 3.10 0.47
N ALA A 129 6.79 4.36 0.91
CA ALA A 129 5.57 5.10 1.22
C ALA A 129 4.64 5.25 0.00
N THR A 130 5.19 5.44 -1.20
CA THR A 130 4.39 5.45 -2.44
C THR A 130 3.76 4.09 -2.72
N LYS A 131 4.51 2.99 -2.55
CA LYS A 131 3.97 1.62 -2.70
C LYS A 131 2.87 1.34 -1.66
N ASP A 132 3.10 1.70 -0.40
CA ASP A 132 2.14 1.51 0.69
C ASP A 132 0.85 2.31 0.46
N ARG A 133 0.96 3.56 -0.03
CA ARG A 133 -0.19 4.39 -0.41
C ARG A 133 -1.00 3.77 -1.55
N LEU A 134 -0.33 3.21 -2.55
CA LEU A 134 -1.01 2.55 -3.66
C LEU A 134 -1.73 1.27 -3.19
N ALA A 135 -1.06 0.45 -2.38
CA ALA A 135 -1.65 -0.76 -1.80
C ALA A 135 -2.91 -0.41 -0.98
N ALA A 136 -2.84 0.61 -0.13
CA ALA A 136 -4.00 1.07 0.64
C ALA A 136 -5.18 1.52 -0.24
N ARG A 137 -4.93 2.18 -1.38
CA ARG A 137 -5.99 2.55 -2.33
C ARG A 137 -6.64 1.33 -2.98
N LEU A 138 -5.83 0.36 -3.38
CA LEU A 138 -6.34 -0.89 -3.98
C LEU A 138 -7.17 -1.69 -2.98
N ASP A 139 -6.70 -1.80 -1.75
CA ASP A 139 -7.44 -2.47 -0.67
C ASP A 139 -8.78 -1.79 -0.40
N PHE A 140 -8.80 -0.45 -0.37
CA PHE A 140 -10.03 0.33 -0.25
C PHE A 140 -11.01 0.05 -1.39
N GLU A 141 -10.53 0.05 -2.64
CA GLU A 141 -11.37 -0.23 -3.81
C GLU A 141 -11.96 -1.64 -3.79
N VAL A 142 -11.15 -2.65 -3.45
CA VAL A 142 -11.60 -4.04 -3.34
C VAL A 142 -12.67 -4.17 -2.25
N ASN A 143 -12.46 -3.54 -1.09
CA ASN A 143 -13.42 -3.57 0.00
C ASN A 143 -14.76 -2.91 -0.39
N LEU A 144 -14.70 -1.72 -0.99
CA LEU A 144 -15.90 -1.02 -1.48
C LEU A 144 -16.67 -1.86 -2.51
N ARG A 145 -15.95 -2.54 -3.40
CA ARG A 145 -16.55 -3.45 -4.39
C ARG A 145 -17.22 -4.66 -3.73
N ALA A 146 -16.60 -5.26 -2.72
CA ALA A 146 -17.17 -6.38 -1.98
C ALA A 146 -18.46 -5.97 -1.25
N GLU A 147 -18.46 -4.80 -0.61
CA GLU A 147 -19.63 -4.24 0.04
C GLU A 147 -20.79 -4.03 -0.95
N LEU A 148 -20.49 -3.48 -2.12
CA LEU A 148 -21.44 -3.33 -3.23
C LEU A 148 -22.05 -4.65 -3.71
N GLU A 149 -21.23 -5.70 -3.79
CA GLU A 149 -21.68 -7.03 -4.22
C GLU A 149 -22.59 -7.67 -3.17
N ILE A 150 -22.27 -7.47 -1.88
CA ILE A 150 -23.11 -7.91 -0.76
C ILE A 150 -24.46 -7.19 -0.78
N MET A 151 -24.49 -5.87 -0.95
CA MET A 151 -25.75 -5.10 -1.02
C MET A 151 -26.63 -5.56 -2.19
N ARG A 152 -26.04 -5.77 -3.38
CA ARG A 152 -26.78 -6.31 -4.53
C ARG A 152 -27.32 -7.71 -4.27
N LEU A 153 -26.56 -8.54 -3.56
CA LEU A 153 -27.01 -9.88 -3.19
C LEU A 153 -28.18 -9.80 -2.21
N HIS A 154 -28.12 -8.89 -1.23
CA HIS A 154 -29.19 -8.65 -0.26
C HIS A 154 -30.49 -8.23 -0.95
N GLU A 155 -30.43 -7.22 -1.82
CA GLU A 155 -31.60 -6.74 -2.58
C GLU A 155 -32.23 -7.86 -3.43
N LYS A 156 -31.39 -8.68 -4.07
CA LYS A 156 -31.86 -9.83 -4.86
C LYS A 156 -32.51 -10.90 -3.99
N ILE A 157 -31.99 -11.14 -2.79
CA ILE A 157 -32.58 -12.08 -1.82
C ILE A 157 -33.93 -11.54 -1.34
N ASP A 158 -34.02 -10.28 -0.96
CA ASP A 158 -35.27 -9.66 -0.52
C ASP A 158 -36.35 -9.73 -1.59
N GLN A 159 -36.01 -9.41 -2.84
CA GLN A 159 -36.93 -9.55 -3.97
C GLN A 159 -37.43 -10.99 -4.13
N ARG A 160 -36.54 -11.98 -4.00
CA ARG A 160 -36.91 -13.40 -4.08
C ARG A 160 -37.79 -13.84 -2.90
N ILE A 161 -37.53 -13.31 -1.70
CA ILE A 161 -38.34 -13.59 -0.50
C ILE A 161 -39.74 -13.02 -0.69
N GLN A 162 -39.87 -11.75 -1.11
CA GLN A 162 -41.16 -11.11 -1.38
C GLN A 162 -41.97 -11.91 -2.42
N GLN A 163 -41.35 -12.27 -3.55
CA GLN A 163 -42.00 -13.11 -4.57
C GLN A 163 -42.51 -14.46 -4.03
N ARG A 164 -41.75 -15.09 -3.12
CA ARG A 164 -42.16 -16.35 -2.49
C ARG A 164 -43.32 -16.14 -1.52
N LEU A 165 -43.29 -15.06 -0.74
CA LEU A 165 -44.37 -14.71 0.19
C LEU A 165 -45.66 -14.43 -0.57
N ASP A 166 -45.61 -13.64 -1.64
CA ASP A 166 -46.78 -13.35 -2.49
C ASP A 166 -47.39 -14.63 -3.07
N GLN A 167 -46.54 -15.54 -3.60
CA GLN A 167 -47.00 -16.85 -4.11
C GLN A 167 -47.67 -17.72 -3.05
N ILE A 168 -47.22 -17.67 -1.80
CA ILE A 168 -47.84 -18.42 -0.70
C ILE A 168 -49.17 -17.76 -0.35
N LEU A 169 -49.21 -16.43 -0.24
CA LEU A 169 -50.43 -15.68 0.08
C LEU A 169 -51.54 -15.92 -0.95
N GLU A 170 -51.20 -15.95 -2.24
CA GLU A 170 -52.13 -16.24 -3.34
C GLU A 170 -52.69 -17.67 -3.33
N ARG A 171 -52.02 -18.63 -2.67
CA ARG A 171 -52.51 -20.02 -2.54
C ARG A 171 -53.41 -20.24 -1.32
N LEU A 172 -53.35 -19.36 -0.32
CA LEU A 172 -54.19 -19.42 0.87
C LEU A 172 -55.71 -19.19 0.66
N PRO A 173 -56.22 -18.42 -0.34
CA PRO A 173 -57.67 -18.26 -0.53
C PRO A 173 -58.41 -19.53 -0.96
N GLU A 174 -57.75 -20.54 -1.56
CA GLU A 174 -58.43 -21.77 -2.00
C GLU A 174 -58.57 -22.84 -0.90
N GLN A 175 -57.97 -22.64 0.27
CA GLN A 175 -58.01 -23.63 1.37
C GLN A 175 -58.98 -23.27 2.51
N ARG A 176 -59.81 -22.23 2.38
CA ARG A 176 -60.87 -21.99 3.36
C ARG A 176 -61.90 -23.13 3.23
N PRO A 177 -62.07 -24.00 4.24
CA PRO A 177 -63.05 -25.07 4.19
C PRO A 177 -64.44 -24.49 3.92
N GLN A 178 -65.16 -25.09 2.98
CA GLN A 178 -66.61 -24.94 2.91
C GLN A 178 -67.20 -25.74 4.06
N ASP A 179 -67.40 -25.08 5.20
CA ASP A 179 -68.27 -25.57 6.28
C ASP A 179 -69.49 -24.63 6.39
#